data_AF-A0A957BGH0-F1
#
_entry.id   AF-A0A957BGH0-F1
#
_cell.length_a   1.000
_cell.length_b   1.000
_cell.length_c   1.000
_cell.angle_alpha   90.00
_cell.angle_beta   90.00
_cell.angle_gamma   90.00
#
_symmetry.space_group_name_H-M   'P 1'
#
loop_
_entity.id
_entity.type
_entity.pdbx_description
1 polymer ?
#
loop_
_entity_poly.entity_id
_entity_poly.type
_entity_poly.pdbx_seq_one_letter_code
_entity_poly.pdbx_strand_id
1 'polypeptide(L)'
;IVRALRWLDGRTDIDTIIVARGGGSMEDLWAFNDEGVARAIFAAQHPIISGVGHEVDFTIADFVADLRAPTPSAAAELAVPDVSELRPYFTTVQQQMGNLVLERIGHYRWQVQTLKRSLSHLSPRVGIAGGRQRLDGWQSRLERAMQRRLDQSSHRLNLLQTRLTAVSPTATLERGYAIVRDGNGRIVRTPTAVKSGDALTVQVRDGQFGVTVSTKE
;
A
#
# COMPACT_ATOMS: atom_id res chain seq x y z
N ILE A 1 -7.87 71.76 27.34
CA ILE A 1 -8.56 70.57 26.81
C ILE A 1 -8.44 70.48 25.28
N VAL A 2 -8.98 71.44 24.52
CA VAL A 2 -8.92 71.46 23.03
C VAL A 2 -7.54 71.14 22.43
N ARG A 3 -6.46 71.79 22.91
CA ARG A 3 -5.11 71.54 22.40
C ARG A 3 -4.64 70.10 22.65
N ALA A 4 -4.99 69.51 23.79
CA ALA A 4 -4.62 68.14 24.13
C ALA A 4 -5.41 67.13 23.28
N LEU A 5 -6.71 67.38 23.07
CA LEU A 5 -7.55 66.57 22.18
C LEU A 5 -6.98 66.53 20.77
N ARG A 6 -6.71 67.71 20.17
CA ARG A 6 -6.12 67.78 18.82
C ARG A 6 -4.75 67.13 18.74
N TRP A 7 -3.97 67.18 19.82
CA TRP A 7 -2.67 66.52 19.86
C TRP A 7 -2.79 64.99 19.93
N LEU A 8 -3.71 64.47 20.75
CA LEU A 8 -3.98 63.02 20.82
C LEU A 8 -4.58 62.51 19.52
N ASP A 9 -5.54 63.23 18.95
CA ASP A 9 -6.20 62.85 17.70
C ASP A 9 -5.27 62.88 16.47
N GLY A 10 -4.16 63.62 16.56
CA GLY A 10 -3.11 63.61 15.54
C GLY A 10 -2.13 62.43 15.63
N ARG A 11 -2.28 61.55 16.62
CA ARG A 11 -1.43 60.38 16.79
C ARG A 11 -2.02 59.17 16.07
N THR A 12 -1.16 58.25 15.64
CA THR A 12 -1.57 57.01 14.95
C THR A 12 -1.35 55.76 15.80
N ASP A 13 -0.89 55.92 17.04
CA ASP A 13 -0.54 54.84 17.96
C ASP A 13 -1.56 54.66 19.09
N ILE A 14 -2.74 55.27 18.96
CA ILE A 14 -3.86 55.13 19.88
C ILE A 14 -5.12 54.73 19.10
N ASP A 15 -5.97 53.92 19.72
CA ASP A 15 -7.23 53.48 19.11
C ASP A 15 -8.45 54.29 19.60
N THR A 16 -8.35 54.91 20.78
CA THR A 16 -9.44 55.69 21.40
C THR A 16 -8.89 56.76 22.36
N ILE A 17 -9.67 57.79 22.62
CA ILE A 17 -9.35 58.87 23.56
C ILE A 17 -10.40 58.86 24.69
N ILE A 18 -9.95 58.88 25.94
CA ILE A 18 -10.84 59.05 27.08
C ILE A 18 -10.73 60.49 27.59
N VAL A 19 -11.84 61.22 27.56
CA VAL A 19 -11.98 62.51 28.22
C VAL A 19 -12.64 62.24 29.57
N ALA A 20 -11.87 62.35 30.64
CA ALA A 20 -12.37 62.02 31.96
C ALA A 20 -11.98 63.08 32.97
N ARG A 21 -12.75 63.12 34.06
CA ARG A 21 -12.50 63.98 35.20
C ARG A 21 -12.69 63.15 36.47
N GLY A 22 -11.71 63.22 37.38
CA GLY A 22 -11.85 62.65 38.73
C GLY A 22 -12.83 63.44 39.60
N GLY A 23 -12.84 63.18 40.91
CA GLY A 23 -13.64 63.97 41.85
C GLY A 23 -13.22 65.45 41.92
N GLY A 24 -14.16 66.34 42.27
CA GLY A 24 -13.91 67.76 42.50
C GLY A 24 -15.21 68.59 42.58
N SER A 25 -15.11 69.93 42.56
CA SER A 25 -16.27 70.84 42.68
C SER A 25 -17.07 70.97 41.37
N MET A 26 -18.28 71.54 41.42
CA MET A 26 -19.06 71.82 40.19
C MET A 26 -18.30 72.75 39.21
N GLU A 27 -17.32 73.50 39.69
CA GLU A 27 -16.59 74.49 38.89
C GLU A 27 -15.64 73.82 37.89
N ASP A 28 -15.05 72.67 38.22
CA ASP A 28 -14.17 71.97 37.27
C ASP A 28 -14.95 71.32 36.11
N LEU A 29 -16.26 71.08 36.28
CA LEU A 29 -17.14 70.60 35.20
C LEU A 29 -17.34 71.67 34.11
N TRP A 30 -17.21 72.95 34.47
CA TRP A 30 -17.50 74.05 33.54
C TRP A 30 -16.56 74.07 32.33
N ALA A 31 -15.31 73.63 32.49
CA ALA A 31 -14.35 73.53 31.39
C ALA A 31 -14.80 72.55 30.29
N PHE A 32 -15.71 71.63 30.60
CA PHE A 32 -16.27 70.65 29.66
C PHE A 32 -17.60 71.10 29.04
N ASN A 33 -18.15 72.25 29.47
CA ASN A 33 -19.26 72.96 28.83
C ASN A 33 -18.79 74.03 27.83
N ASP A 34 -17.48 74.12 27.57
CA ASP A 34 -16.93 75.02 26.57
C ASP A 34 -17.27 74.57 25.14
N GLU A 35 -17.81 75.48 24.33
CA GLU A 35 -18.16 75.21 22.92
C GLU A 35 -16.95 74.73 22.11
N GLY A 36 -15.77 75.27 22.38
CA GLY A 36 -14.53 74.88 21.71
C GLY A 36 -14.14 73.43 22.01
N VAL A 37 -14.37 72.97 23.24
CA VAL A 37 -14.20 71.56 23.62
C VAL A 37 -15.19 70.67 22.89
N ALA A 38 -16.47 71.03 22.88
CA ALA A 38 -17.51 70.28 22.17
C ALA A 38 -17.19 70.14 20.67
N ARG A 39 -16.84 71.25 20.00
CA ARG A 39 -16.45 71.22 18.58
C ARG A 39 -15.19 70.41 18.31
N ALA A 40 -14.24 70.39 19.26
CA ALA A 40 -13.03 69.60 19.13
C ALA A 40 -13.31 68.10 19.29
N ILE A 41 -14.20 67.71 20.19
CA ILE A 41 -14.65 66.32 20.34
C ILE A 41 -15.38 65.87 19.07
N PHE A 42 -16.34 66.66 18.59
CA PHE A 42 -17.11 66.35 17.38
C PHE A 42 -16.24 66.17 16.12
N ALA A 43 -15.15 66.92 16.03
CA ALA A 43 -14.26 66.91 14.87
C ALA A 43 -13.17 65.83 14.95
N ALA A 44 -13.05 65.11 16.07
CA ALA A 44 -12.01 64.10 16.25
C ALA A 44 -12.24 62.88 15.34
N GLN A 45 -11.16 62.26 14.88
CA GLN A 45 -11.22 61.03 14.08
C GLN A 45 -11.18 59.77 14.96
N HIS A 46 -10.46 59.83 16.07
CA HIS A 46 -10.41 58.74 17.04
C HIS A 46 -11.69 58.75 17.90
N PRO A 47 -12.30 57.58 18.16
CA PRO A 47 -13.46 57.47 19.04
C PRO A 47 -13.16 58.05 20.43
N ILE A 48 -14.08 58.85 20.97
CA ILE A 48 -13.96 59.51 22.27
C ILE A 48 -14.98 58.97 23.26
N ILE A 49 -14.49 58.54 24.43
CA ILE A 49 -15.33 58.16 25.58
C ILE A 49 -15.28 59.28 26.63
N SER A 50 -16.43 59.84 26.99
CA SER A 50 -16.54 60.80 28.10
C SER A 50 -16.79 60.08 29.42
N GLY A 51 -15.92 60.30 30.39
CA GLY A 51 -16.06 59.90 31.80
C GLY A 51 -16.02 61.11 32.74
N VAL A 52 -16.66 62.22 32.34
CA VAL A 52 -16.61 63.51 33.05
C VAL A 52 -17.77 63.67 34.03
N GLY A 53 -19.01 63.42 33.58
CA GLY A 53 -20.22 63.62 34.37
C GLY A 53 -20.75 62.34 35.02
N HIS A 54 -21.22 62.43 36.28
CA HIS A 54 -22.00 61.38 36.93
C HIS A 54 -23.49 61.45 36.51
N GLU A 55 -24.35 60.55 36.95
CA GLU A 55 -25.75 60.43 36.47
C GLU A 55 -26.60 61.72 36.50
N VAL A 56 -26.23 62.71 37.32
CA VAL A 56 -26.93 63.99 37.48
C VAL A 56 -26.19 65.22 36.92
N ASP A 57 -24.88 65.13 36.66
CA ASP A 57 -24.03 66.28 36.29
C ASP A 57 -23.54 66.16 34.83
N PHE A 58 -24.46 66.31 33.88
CA PHE A 58 -24.13 66.24 32.45
C PHE A 58 -23.38 67.47 31.96
N THR A 59 -22.44 67.25 31.05
CA THR A 59 -21.72 68.31 30.32
C THR A 59 -21.99 68.23 28.82
N ILE A 60 -21.75 69.33 28.10
CA ILE A 60 -21.84 69.35 26.63
C ILE A 60 -20.87 68.33 26.02
N ALA A 61 -19.69 68.16 26.61
CA ALA A 61 -18.74 67.12 26.20
C ALA A 61 -19.33 65.70 26.27
N ASP A 62 -20.15 65.39 27.28
CA ASP A 62 -20.80 64.07 27.40
C ASP A 62 -21.80 63.80 26.27
N PHE A 63 -22.44 64.84 25.74
CA PHE A 63 -23.41 64.70 24.65
C PHE A 63 -22.77 64.63 23.27
N VAL A 64 -21.53 65.10 23.14
CA VAL A 64 -20.83 65.18 21.85
C VAL A 64 -19.82 64.04 21.69
N ALA A 65 -19.40 63.40 22.78
CA ALA A 65 -18.58 62.19 22.73
C ALA A 65 -19.33 60.99 22.13
N ASP A 66 -18.60 60.04 21.53
CA ASP A 66 -19.17 58.84 20.92
C ASP A 66 -19.83 57.92 21.96
N LEU A 67 -19.24 57.87 23.15
CA LEU A 67 -19.74 57.08 24.25
C LEU A 67 -19.60 57.84 25.57
N ARG A 68 -20.62 57.71 26.43
CA ARG A 68 -20.58 58.24 27.79
C ARG A 68 -20.45 57.09 28.79
N ALA A 69 -19.55 57.27 29.74
CA ALA A 69 -19.38 56.46 30.92
C ALA A 69 -19.66 57.28 32.18
N PRO A 70 -20.25 56.68 33.23
CA PRO A 70 -20.59 57.39 34.46
C PRO A 70 -19.37 57.76 35.31
N THR A 71 -18.22 57.13 35.09
CA THR A 71 -16.97 57.38 35.82
C THR A 71 -15.76 57.20 34.90
N PRO A 72 -14.59 57.79 35.25
CA PRO A 72 -13.34 57.53 34.55
C PRO A 72 -12.97 56.04 34.48
N SER A 73 -13.20 55.29 35.56
CA SER A 73 -12.93 53.85 35.61
C SER A 73 -13.84 53.08 34.65
N ALA A 74 -15.13 53.41 34.60
CA ALA A 74 -16.07 52.81 33.65
C ALA A 74 -15.69 53.13 32.19
N ALA A 75 -15.17 54.33 31.91
CA ALA A 75 -14.66 54.65 30.58
C ALA A 75 -13.47 53.77 30.20
N ALA A 76 -12.56 53.50 31.14
CA ALA A 76 -11.43 52.61 30.92
C ALA A 76 -11.85 51.14 30.74
N GLU A 77 -12.85 50.67 31.50
CA GLU A 77 -13.42 49.33 31.35
C GLU A 77 -14.09 49.13 29.99
N LEU A 78 -14.78 50.15 29.46
CA LEU A 78 -15.40 50.10 28.13
C LEU A 78 -14.38 50.14 26.99
N ALA A 79 -13.20 50.72 27.21
CA ALA A 79 -12.16 50.85 26.19
C ALA A 79 -11.35 49.57 25.98
N VAL A 80 -11.39 48.61 26.91
CA VAL A 80 -10.53 47.42 26.90
C VAL A 80 -11.39 46.16 26.96
N PRO A 81 -11.13 45.14 26.12
CA PRO A 81 -11.88 43.88 26.18
C PRO A 81 -11.68 43.15 27.52
N ASP A 82 -12.73 42.49 28.00
CA ASP A 82 -12.64 41.68 29.21
C ASP A 82 -11.78 40.43 28.98
N VAL A 83 -10.80 40.22 29.87
CA VAL A 83 -9.93 39.03 29.90
C VAL A 83 -10.75 37.74 30.04
N SER A 84 -11.90 37.81 30.73
CA SER A 84 -12.81 36.68 30.91
C SER A 84 -13.40 36.20 29.57
N GLU A 85 -13.62 37.11 28.62
CA GLU A 85 -14.12 36.83 27.26
C GLU A 85 -13.02 36.35 26.31
N LEU A 86 -11.79 36.83 26.49
CA LEU A 86 -10.63 36.41 25.69
C LEU A 86 -10.18 34.98 26.00
N ARG A 87 -10.33 34.52 27.24
CA ARG A 87 -9.88 33.17 27.65
C ARG A 87 -10.58 32.03 26.88
N PRO A 88 -11.92 32.03 26.70
CA PRO A 88 -12.61 31.08 25.84
C PRO A 88 -12.10 31.11 24.40
N TYR A 89 -11.87 32.30 23.84
CA TYR A 89 -11.36 32.45 22.47
C TYR A 89 -10.01 31.75 22.28
N PHE A 90 -9.04 31.98 23.18
CA PHE A 90 -7.75 31.29 23.14
C PHE A 90 -7.87 29.76 23.26
N THR A 91 -8.79 29.30 24.12
CA THR A 91 -9.04 27.87 24.31
C THR A 91 -9.57 27.24 23.02
N THR A 92 -10.52 27.90 22.34
CA THR A 92 -11.05 27.44 21.05
C THR A 92 -9.96 27.37 19.98
N VAL A 93 -9.14 28.42 19.86
CA VAL A 93 -8.03 28.44 18.89
C VAL A 93 -7.02 27.33 19.18
N GLN A 94 -6.67 27.09 20.45
CA GLN A 94 -5.79 25.97 20.82
C GLN A 94 -6.37 24.61 20.45
N GLN A 95 -7.66 24.38 20.70
CA GLN A 95 -8.33 23.13 20.35
C GLN A 95 -8.37 22.91 18.83
N GLN A 96 -8.71 23.95 18.07
CA GLN A 96 -8.71 23.90 16.61
C GLN A 96 -7.33 23.56 16.06
N MET A 97 -6.28 24.20 16.58
CA MET A 97 -4.91 23.92 16.19
C MET A 97 -4.52 22.46 16.49
N GLY A 98 -4.89 21.95 17.66
CA GLY A 98 -4.66 20.55 18.04
C GLY A 98 -5.31 19.56 17.08
N ASN A 99 -6.57 19.81 16.70
CA ASN A 99 -7.30 18.96 15.76
C ASN A 99 -6.66 18.94 14.37
N LEU A 100 -6.25 20.09 13.85
CA LEU A 100 -5.58 20.20 12.54
C LEU A 100 -4.23 19.47 12.52
N VAL A 101 -3.46 19.55 13.62
CA VAL A 101 -2.20 18.82 13.74
C VAL A 101 -2.43 17.31 13.73
N LEU A 102 -3.41 16.81 14.49
CA LEU A 102 -3.73 15.39 14.54
C LEU A 102 -4.22 14.86 13.18
N GLU A 103 -5.07 15.63 12.49
CA GLU A 103 -5.52 15.31 11.14
C GLU A 103 -4.35 15.22 10.15
N ARG A 104 -3.42 16.19 10.21
CA ARG A 104 -2.23 16.21 9.35
C ARG A 104 -1.31 15.01 9.60
N ILE A 105 -1.11 14.64 10.88
CA ILE A 105 -0.35 13.44 11.24
C ILE A 105 -1.04 12.18 10.70
N GLY A 106 -2.37 12.10 10.82
CA GLY A 106 -3.16 11.00 10.26
C GLY A 106 -2.99 10.86 8.74
N HIS A 107 -3.05 11.97 8.01
CA HIS A 107 -2.86 12.02 6.57
C HIS A 107 -1.47 11.48 6.15
N TYR A 108 -0.40 11.98 6.77
CA TYR A 108 0.97 11.52 6.44
C TYR A 108 1.20 10.05 6.80
N ARG A 109 0.64 9.57 7.93
CA ARG A 109 0.70 8.14 8.28
C ARG A 109 0.02 7.27 7.23
N TRP A 110 -1.15 7.69 6.76
CA TRP A 110 -1.87 6.99 5.69
C TRP A 110 -1.06 6.99 4.38
N GLN A 111 -0.49 8.13 3.97
CA GLN A 111 0.35 8.21 2.78
C GLN A 111 1.57 7.28 2.84
N VAL A 112 2.28 7.26 3.97
CA VAL A 112 3.42 6.36 4.19
C VAL A 112 2.97 4.90 4.12
N GLN A 113 1.82 4.56 4.70
CA GLN A 113 1.31 3.19 4.66
C GLN A 113 0.94 2.77 3.23
N THR A 114 0.30 3.65 2.45
CA THR A 114 -0.04 3.42 1.05
C THR A 114 1.23 3.24 0.20
N LEU A 115 2.22 4.12 0.34
CA LEU A 115 3.50 4.00 -0.36
C LEU A 115 4.23 2.70 0.00
N LYS A 116 4.24 2.29 1.28
CA LYS A 116 4.80 1.00 1.72
C LYS A 116 4.08 -0.18 1.06
N ARG A 117 2.75 -0.15 0.99
CA ARG A 117 1.97 -1.20 0.32
C ARG A 117 2.28 -1.25 -1.17
N SER A 118 2.25 -0.11 -1.86
CA SER A 118 2.64 -0.03 -3.27
C SER A 118 4.06 -0.57 -3.49
N LEU A 119 5.03 -0.17 -2.67
CA LEU A 119 6.40 -0.66 -2.76
C LEU A 119 6.49 -2.18 -2.54
N SER A 120 5.70 -2.74 -1.61
CA SER A 120 5.67 -4.19 -1.39
C SER A 120 5.08 -4.97 -2.56
N HIS A 121 4.03 -4.45 -3.21
CA HIS A 121 3.41 -5.07 -4.38
C HIS A 121 4.26 -4.92 -5.65
N LEU A 122 4.93 -3.78 -5.82
CA LEU A 122 5.89 -3.55 -6.89
C LEU A 122 7.29 -4.12 -6.58
N SER A 123 7.49 -4.71 -5.39
CA SER A 123 8.80 -5.22 -4.99
C SER A 123 9.21 -6.38 -5.90
N PRO A 124 10.31 -6.23 -6.66
CA PRO A 124 10.79 -7.30 -7.54
C PRO A 124 11.08 -8.59 -6.77
N ARG A 125 11.36 -8.50 -5.45
CA ARG A 125 11.62 -9.66 -4.59
C ARG A 125 10.45 -10.63 -4.53
N VAL A 126 9.22 -10.14 -4.45
CA VAL A 126 8.02 -11.00 -4.39
C VAL A 126 7.81 -11.70 -5.74
N GLY A 127 7.97 -10.96 -6.84
CA GLY A 127 7.92 -11.52 -8.19
C GLY A 127 9.01 -12.55 -8.46
N ILE A 128 10.25 -12.29 -8.00
CA ILE A 128 11.39 -13.21 -8.13
C ILE A 128 11.18 -14.48 -7.29
N ALA A 129 10.69 -14.34 -6.05
CA ALA A 129 10.40 -15.49 -5.19
C ALA A 129 9.34 -16.41 -5.80
N GLY A 130 8.23 -15.83 -6.29
CA GLY A 130 7.20 -16.58 -7.01
C GLY A 130 7.72 -17.21 -8.31
N GLY A 131 8.58 -16.49 -9.03
CA GLY A 131 9.26 -17.01 -10.23
C GLY A 131 10.15 -18.22 -9.93
N ARG A 132 10.94 -18.18 -8.85
CA ARG A 132 11.78 -19.31 -8.40
C ARG A 132 10.94 -20.53 -8.05
N GLN A 133 9.89 -20.35 -7.25
CA GLN A 133 9.02 -21.47 -6.86
C GLN A 133 8.32 -22.12 -8.07
N ARG A 134 7.95 -21.33 -9.09
CA ARG A 134 7.42 -21.89 -10.35
C ARG A 134 8.48 -22.67 -11.12
N LEU A 135 9.72 -22.16 -11.17
CA LEU A 135 10.83 -22.81 -11.84
C LEU A 135 11.15 -24.16 -11.18
N ASP A 136 11.20 -24.20 -9.84
CA ASP A 136 11.38 -25.44 -9.08
C ASP A 136 10.26 -26.45 -9.39
N GLY A 137 9.01 -25.98 -9.40
CA GLY A 137 7.85 -26.81 -9.75
C GLY A 137 7.91 -27.36 -11.18
N TRP A 138 8.34 -26.55 -12.16
CA TRP A 138 8.54 -26.99 -13.53
C TRP A 138 9.69 -27.98 -13.66
N GLN A 139 10.80 -27.75 -12.95
CA GLN A 139 11.94 -28.66 -12.92
C GLN A 139 11.52 -30.03 -12.39
N SER A 140 10.87 -30.11 -11.24
CA SER A 140 10.41 -31.40 -10.68
C SER A 140 9.35 -32.09 -11.54
N ARG A 141 8.56 -31.35 -12.32
CA ARG A 141 7.60 -31.95 -13.28
C ARG A 141 8.34 -32.50 -14.50
N LEU A 142 9.34 -31.78 -15.00
CA LEU A 142 10.16 -32.19 -16.13
C LEU A 142 10.95 -33.46 -15.79
N GLU A 143 11.64 -33.49 -14.66
CA GLU A 143 12.40 -34.66 -14.19
C GLU A 143 11.52 -35.91 -14.11
N ARG A 144 10.33 -35.81 -13.47
CA ARG A 144 9.37 -36.91 -13.41
C ARG A 144 8.86 -37.34 -14.79
N ALA A 145 8.65 -36.39 -15.71
CA ALA A 145 8.22 -36.71 -17.06
C ALA A 145 9.30 -37.43 -17.86
N MET A 146 10.56 -37.00 -17.72
CA MET A 146 11.71 -37.66 -18.34
C MET A 146 11.89 -39.08 -17.80
N GLN A 147 11.85 -39.25 -16.47
CA GLN A 147 12.01 -40.57 -15.86
C GLN A 147 10.95 -41.55 -16.35
N ARG A 148 9.67 -41.15 -16.33
CA ARG A 148 8.58 -41.98 -16.87
C ARG A 148 8.78 -42.36 -18.33
N ARG A 149 9.31 -41.44 -19.14
CA ARG A 149 9.56 -41.70 -20.57
C ARG A 149 10.71 -42.68 -20.77
N LEU A 150 11.76 -42.58 -19.97
CA LEU A 150 12.87 -43.55 -19.98
C LEU A 150 12.39 -44.93 -19.53
N ASP A 151 11.63 -45.01 -18.43
CA ASP A 151 11.10 -46.28 -17.91
C ASP A 151 10.20 -46.98 -18.94
N GLN A 152 9.29 -46.22 -19.58
CA GLN A 152 8.44 -46.74 -20.65
C GLN A 152 9.24 -47.23 -21.86
N SER A 153 10.29 -46.51 -22.23
CA SER A 153 11.16 -46.89 -23.36
C SER A 153 11.95 -48.17 -23.05
N SER A 154 12.52 -48.27 -21.84
CA SER A 154 13.21 -49.47 -21.35
C SER A 154 12.27 -50.67 -21.28
N HIS A 155 11.06 -50.49 -20.76
CA HIS A 155 10.06 -51.55 -20.71
C HIS A 155 9.67 -52.03 -22.13
N ARG A 156 9.47 -51.10 -23.06
CA ARG A 156 9.19 -51.43 -24.47
C ARG A 156 10.35 -52.19 -25.12
N LEU A 157 11.58 -51.78 -24.88
CA LEU A 157 12.77 -52.50 -25.37
C LEU A 157 12.84 -53.92 -24.82
N ASN A 158 12.63 -54.09 -23.51
CA ASN A 158 12.61 -55.42 -22.88
C ASN A 158 11.53 -56.32 -23.49
N LEU A 159 10.31 -55.80 -23.68
CA LEU A 159 9.23 -56.57 -24.32
C LEU A 159 9.56 -56.98 -25.76
N LEU A 160 10.16 -56.07 -26.55
CA LEU A 160 10.60 -56.36 -27.91
C LEU A 160 11.71 -57.42 -27.91
N GLN A 161 12.66 -57.34 -26.98
CA GLN A 161 13.71 -58.32 -26.81
C GLN A 161 13.12 -59.70 -26.47
N THR A 162 12.22 -59.79 -25.49
CA THR A 162 11.58 -61.06 -25.12
C THR A 162 10.80 -61.66 -26.29
N ARG A 163 10.08 -60.84 -27.06
CA ARG A 163 9.38 -61.30 -28.28
C ARG A 163 10.35 -61.83 -29.31
N LEU A 164 11.44 -61.11 -29.58
CA LEU A 164 12.47 -61.51 -30.52
C LEU A 164 13.11 -62.85 -30.11
N THR A 165 13.44 -63.03 -28.83
CA THR A 165 13.97 -64.29 -28.31
C THR A 165 12.96 -65.43 -28.47
N ALA A 166 11.68 -65.19 -28.20
CA ALA A 166 10.63 -66.21 -28.30
C ALA A 166 10.42 -66.73 -29.73
N VAL A 167 10.64 -65.91 -30.75
CA VAL A 167 10.58 -66.33 -32.17
C VAL A 167 11.95 -66.71 -32.75
N SER A 168 13.02 -66.68 -31.95
CA SER A 168 14.35 -67.04 -32.42
C SER A 168 14.47 -68.57 -32.60
N PRO A 169 15.00 -69.06 -33.73
CA PRO A 169 15.26 -70.49 -33.95
C PRO A 169 16.16 -71.10 -32.87
N THR A 170 17.08 -70.29 -32.33
CA THR A 170 17.94 -70.63 -31.19
C THR A 170 17.15 -70.97 -29.93
N ALA A 171 16.08 -70.22 -29.59
CA ALA A 171 15.23 -70.55 -28.45
C ALA A 171 14.42 -71.84 -28.68
N THR A 172 14.10 -72.18 -29.93
CA THR A 172 13.49 -73.49 -30.27
C THR A 172 14.49 -74.63 -30.06
N LEU A 173 15.76 -74.44 -30.44
CA LEU A 173 16.83 -75.41 -30.20
C LEU A 173 17.18 -75.56 -28.70
N GLU A 174 17.15 -74.47 -27.93
CA GLU A 174 17.37 -74.49 -26.47
C GLU A 174 16.31 -75.28 -25.70
N ARG A 175 15.07 -75.34 -26.21
CA ARG A 175 13.97 -76.13 -25.62
C ARG A 175 14.07 -77.64 -25.90
N GLY A 176 15.16 -78.10 -26.52
CA GLY A 176 15.41 -79.52 -26.79
C GLY A 176 14.83 -80.03 -28.11
N TYR A 177 14.34 -79.14 -28.99
CA TYR A 177 13.92 -79.51 -30.34
C TYR A 177 15.12 -79.50 -31.29
N ALA A 178 15.04 -80.30 -32.35
CA ALA A 178 16.05 -80.35 -33.40
C ALA A 178 15.47 -79.94 -34.76
N ILE A 179 16.27 -79.28 -35.58
CA ILE A 179 15.90 -78.95 -36.97
C ILE A 179 16.56 -79.97 -37.89
N VAL A 180 15.73 -80.73 -38.62
CA VAL A 180 16.21 -81.76 -39.56
C VAL A 180 16.33 -81.16 -40.96
N ARG A 181 17.47 -81.36 -41.62
CA ARG A 181 17.74 -80.94 -42.99
C ARG A 181 18.09 -82.12 -43.90
N ASP A 182 17.69 -82.03 -45.16
CA ASP A 182 18.09 -82.98 -46.21
C ASP A 182 19.53 -82.75 -46.69
N GLY A 183 20.05 -83.62 -47.56
CA GLY A 183 21.39 -83.49 -48.16
C GLY A 183 21.61 -82.21 -49.00
N ASN A 184 20.55 -81.47 -49.31
CA ASN A 184 20.59 -80.18 -50.00
C ASN A 184 20.42 -78.98 -49.04
N GLY A 185 20.38 -79.23 -47.72
CA GLY A 185 20.25 -78.21 -46.68
C GLY A 185 18.83 -77.68 -46.46
N ARG A 186 17.80 -78.26 -47.09
CA ARG A 186 16.38 -77.87 -46.94
C ARG A 186 15.77 -78.51 -45.70
N ILE A 187 14.92 -77.76 -45.00
CA ILE A 187 14.26 -78.23 -43.76
C ILE A 187 13.21 -79.30 -44.09
N VAL A 188 13.34 -80.47 -43.49
CA VAL A 188 12.39 -81.57 -43.60
C VAL A 188 11.25 -81.33 -42.61
N ARG A 189 10.05 -81.02 -43.13
CA ARG A 189 8.85 -80.74 -42.32
C ARG A 189 7.87 -81.92 -42.23
N THR A 190 7.93 -82.83 -43.19
CA THR A 190 7.03 -83.98 -43.29
C THR A 190 7.82 -85.26 -43.64
N PRO A 191 7.40 -86.43 -43.12
CA PRO A 191 8.05 -87.71 -43.45
C PRO A 191 8.01 -88.02 -44.95
N THR A 192 7.01 -87.53 -45.67
CA THR A 192 6.87 -87.73 -47.12
C THR A 192 8.04 -87.20 -47.95
N ALA A 193 8.75 -86.19 -47.44
CA ALA A 193 9.83 -85.49 -48.15
C ALA A 193 11.17 -86.23 -48.21
N VAL A 194 11.32 -87.35 -47.49
CA VAL A 194 12.55 -88.13 -47.38
C VAL A 194 12.31 -89.60 -47.72
N LYS A 195 13.30 -90.25 -48.34
CA LYS A 195 13.27 -91.67 -48.70
C LYS A 195 14.14 -92.50 -47.74
N SER A 196 13.84 -93.79 -47.65
CA SER A 196 14.70 -94.70 -46.88
C SER A 196 16.08 -94.77 -47.53
N GLY A 197 17.13 -94.63 -46.72
CA GLY A 197 18.52 -94.50 -47.15
C GLY A 197 19.03 -93.06 -47.30
N ASP A 198 18.18 -92.03 -47.22
CA ASP A 198 18.65 -90.64 -47.33
C ASP A 198 19.47 -90.22 -46.10
N ALA A 199 20.56 -89.48 -46.34
CA ALA A 199 21.37 -88.86 -45.31
C ALA A 199 20.78 -87.50 -44.91
N LEU A 200 20.51 -87.33 -43.62
CA LEU A 200 19.94 -86.15 -43.00
C LEU A 200 20.92 -85.53 -42.02
N THR A 201 20.83 -84.21 -41.87
CA THR A 201 21.59 -83.47 -40.86
C THR A 201 20.62 -82.96 -39.81
N VAL A 202 20.84 -83.37 -38.56
CA VAL A 202 20.05 -82.93 -37.41
C VAL A 202 20.82 -81.84 -36.69
N GLN A 203 20.25 -80.64 -36.65
CA GLN A 203 20.80 -79.51 -35.93
C GLN A 203 20.15 -79.39 -34.56
N VAL A 204 20.97 -79.42 -33.51
CA VAL A 204 20.60 -79.24 -32.10
C VAL A 204 21.28 -77.99 -31.54
N ARG A 205 21.01 -77.67 -30.26
CA ARG A 205 21.56 -76.49 -29.57
C ARG A 205 23.07 -76.32 -29.77
N ASP A 206 23.84 -77.39 -29.53
CA ASP A 206 25.30 -77.32 -29.42
C ASP A 206 26.04 -77.91 -30.65
N GLY A 207 25.36 -78.08 -31.78
CA GLY A 207 26.01 -78.56 -33.01
C GLY A 207 25.09 -79.26 -33.99
N GLN A 208 25.69 -79.99 -34.93
CA GLN A 208 24.99 -80.76 -35.95
C GLN A 208 25.59 -82.16 -36.04
N PHE A 209 24.75 -83.16 -36.27
CA PHE A 209 25.19 -84.54 -36.53
C PHE A 209 24.38 -85.19 -37.66
N GLY A 210 25.01 -86.15 -38.35
CA GLY A 210 24.40 -86.88 -39.46
C GLY A 210 23.56 -88.06 -38.98
N VAL A 211 22.42 -88.29 -39.63
CA VAL A 211 21.52 -89.42 -39.39
C VAL A 211 21.05 -89.97 -40.73
N THR A 212 20.95 -91.28 -40.88
CA THR A 212 20.40 -91.93 -42.08
C THR A 212 19.01 -92.50 -41.81
N VAL A 213 18.08 -92.33 -42.74
CA VAL A 213 16.70 -92.84 -42.62
C VAL A 213 16.70 -94.36 -42.81
N SER A 214 16.36 -95.12 -41.76
CA SER A 214 16.31 -96.60 -41.80
C SER A 214 14.95 -97.15 -42.23
N THR A 215 13.85 -96.60 -41.70
CA THR A 215 12.47 -97.03 -41.97
C THR A 215 11.52 -95.82 -41.97
N LYS A 216 10.44 -95.88 -42.75
CA LYS A 216 9.44 -94.82 -42.89
C LYS A 216 8.06 -95.42 -42.59
N GLU A 217 7.40 -94.90 -41.56
CA GLU A 217 5.98 -95.14 -41.28
C GLU A 217 5.14 -93.95 -41.79
#